data_AF-A0A7F8RQ56-F1
#
_entry.id   AF-A0A7F8RQ56-F1
#
_cell.length_a   1.000
_cell.length_b   1.000
_cell.length_c   1.000
_cell.angle_alpha   90.00
_cell.angle_beta   90.00
_cell.angle_gamma   90.00
#
_symmetry.space_group_name_H-M   'P 1'
#
loop_
_entity.id
_entity.type
_entity.pdbx_description
1 polymer ?
#
loop_
_entity_poly.entity_id
_entity_poly.type
_entity_poly.pdbx_seq_one_letter_code
_entity_poly.pdbx_strand_id
1 'polypeptide(L)'
;MDTLFNTKFESDPATHNEPGVRLKARSYELQESNVRLKLTIVDTVGFGDQINKDDSYKPIVEYIDAQFEAYLQEELKIKRSLFNYHDTRIHACLYFIAPTGHSLKSLDLVTMKKLDSKVNIIPIIAKADTIAKNELHKFKSKIMSELVSNGVQIYQFPTDEETVAEINATMSVHLPFAVVGSTEEVKIGNKMAKARQYPWGVVQVENENHCDFVKLREMLIRVNMEDLREQTHTRHYELYRRCKLEEMGFKDTDPDSKPFSLQETYEAKRNEFLGELQKKEEEMRQMFVMRVKEKEAELKEAEKELHEKFDLLKRTHQEEKKKVEDKKKELEEEVNSFQKKKAAAQLLQSQAQQSGAQQTKKDKDKKN
;
A
#
# COMPACT_ATOMS: atom_id res chain seq x y z
N MET A 1 11.70 8.64 23.53
CA MET A 1 12.45 7.37 23.51
C MET A 1 13.94 7.57 23.70
N ASP A 2 14.56 8.59 23.09
CA ASP A 2 15.99 8.90 23.18
C ASP A 2 16.54 8.98 24.62
N THR A 3 15.79 9.63 25.51
CA THR A 3 16.19 9.74 26.92
C THR A 3 16.18 8.38 27.62
N LEU A 4 15.24 7.49 27.27
CA LEU A 4 15.01 6.19 27.90
C LEU A 4 16.15 5.19 27.62
N PHE A 5 16.63 5.15 26.38
CA PHE A 5 17.74 4.26 25.96
C PHE A 5 19.10 4.96 25.85
N ASN A 6 19.20 6.20 26.31
CA ASN A 6 20.42 7.02 26.26
C ASN A 6 21.09 7.08 24.87
N THR A 7 20.30 7.02 23.80
CA THR A 7 20.78 7.05 22.40
C THR A 7 19.94 7.99 21.57
N LYS A 8 20.49 8.48 20.46
CA LYS A 8 19.74 9.29 19.49
C LYS A 8 19.12 8.35 18.48
N PHE A 9 17.80 8.24 18.52
CA PHE A 9 17.05 7.59 17.45
C PHE A 9 16.77 8.60 16.35
N GLU A 10 16.54 8.12 15.12
CA GLU A 10 16.02 9.01 14.08
C GLU A 10 14.68 9.58 14.57
N SER A 11 14.57 10.90 14.64
CA SER A 11 13.41 11.63 15.15
C SER A 11 13.06 12.76 14.19
N ASP A 12 12.46 12.40 13.06
CA ASP A 12 11.95 13.41 12.12
C ASP A 12 10.61 13.94 12.64
N PRO A 13 10.51 15.23 12.95
CA PRO A 13 9.26 15.80 13.41
C PRO A 13 8.20 15.63 12.33
N ALA A 14 7.04 15.09 12.71
CA ALA A 14 5.90 15.02 11.83
C ALA A 14 5.29 16.42 11.62
N THR A 15 4.72 16.64 10.44
CA THR A 15 3.90 17.82 10.17
C THR A 15 2.50 17.64 10.76
N HIS A 16 1.86 18.71 11.22
CA HIS A 16 0.49 18.69 11.74
C HIS A 16 -0.61 18.62 10.67
N ASN A 17 -0.24 18.46 9.40
CA ASN A 17 -1.15 18.48 8.25
C ASN A 17 -1.35 17.09 7.64
N GLU A 18 -1.07 16.03 8.40
CA GLU A 18 -1.23 14.66 7.94
C GLU A 18 -2.73 14.32 7.78
N PRO A 19 -3.14 13.77 6.62
CA PRO A 19 -4.55 13.52 6.32
C PRO A 19 -5.17 12.42 7.19
N GLY A 20 -4.35 11.59 7.84
CA GLY A 20 -4.78 10.52 8.73
C GLY A 20 -3.63 10.01 9.60
N VAL A 21 -3.95 9.08 10.49
CA VAL A 21 -2.96 8.46 11.37
C VAL A 21 -2.19 7.39 10.60
N ARG A 22 -0.86 7.41 10.71
CA ARG A 22 0.02 6.38 10.16
C ARG A 22 1.07 5.99 11.19
N LEU A 23 1.71 4.84 10.99
CA LEU A 23 2.76 4.35 11.88
C LEU A 23 4.12 4.33 11.17
N LYS A 24 5.17 4.66 11.92
CA LYS A 24 6.56 4.50 11.49
C LYS A 24 7.25 3.54 12.44
N ALA A 25 7.64 2.37 11.94
CA ALA A 25 8.43 1.40 12.69
C ALA A 25 9.91 1.57 12.38
N ARG A 26 10.75 1.61 13.41
CA ARG A 26 12.21 1.67 13.30
C ARG A 26 12.84 0.65 14.25
N SER A 27 13.70 -0.22 13.73
CA SER A 27 14.38 -1.25 14.50
C SER A 27 15.83 -0.87 14.75
N TYR A 28 16.29 -1.07 15.98
CA TYR A 28 17.63 -0.76 16.45
C TYR A 28 18.19 -1.96 17.21
N GLU A 29 19.47 -2.25 17.02
CA GLU A 29 20.18 -3.23 17.85
C GLU A 29 20.91 -2.47 18.95
N LEU A 30 20.51 -2.74 20.19
CA LEU A 30 21.05 -2.13 21.40
C LEU A 30 21.73 -3.22 22.25
N GLN A 31 22.75 -2.83 22.98
CA GLN A 31 23.36 -3.67 24.00
C GLN A 31 23.08 -3.03 25.35
N GLU A 32 22.23 -3.67 26.15
CA GLU A 32 21.91 -3.20 27.50
C GLU A 32 22.50 -4.18 28.50
N SER A 33 23.48 -3.71 29.27
CA SER A 33 24.35 -4.54 30.11
C SER A 33 25.03 -5.66 29.29
N ASN A 34 24.60 -6.92 29.47
CA ASN A 34 25.16 -8.10 28.79
C ASN A 34 24.20 -8.72 27.76
N VAL A 35 23.02 -8.13 27.55
CA VAL A 35 21.98 -8.67 26.67
C VAL A 35 21.94 -7.85 25.37
N ARG A 36 21.94 -8.56 24.23
CA ARG A 36 21.68 -7.96 22.92
C ARG A 36 20.18 -7.83 22.74
N LEU A 37 19.68 -6.60 22.71
CA LEU A 37 18.28 -6.27 22.56
C LEU A 37 18.02 -5.74 21.15
N LYS A 38 17.14 -6.41 20.40
CA LYS A 38 16.61 -5.88 19.15
C LYS A 38 15.33 -5.11 19.45
N LEU A 39 15.46 -3.80 19.60
CA LEU A 39 14.37 -2.90 19.95
C LEU A 39 13.70 -2.37 18.67
N THR A 40 12.39 -2.55 18.53
CA THR A 40 11.60 -1.89 17.50
C THR A 40 10.71 -0.82 18.15
N ILE A 41 10.87 0.43 17.72
CA ILE A 41 10.06 1.56 18.15
C ILE A 41 9.05 1.84 17.04
N VAL A 42 7.77 1.89 17.40
CA VAL A 42 6.68 2.20 16.47
C VAL A 42 6.02 3.49 16.92
N ASP A 43 6.22 4.56 16.14
CA ASP A 43 5.69 5.88 16.43
C ASP A 43 4.42 6.14 15.63
N THR A 44 3.42 6.74 16.27
CA THR A 44 2.23 7.28 15.61
C THR A 44 2.54 8.66 15.02
N VAL A 45 2.11 8.86 13.78
CA VAL A 45 2.25 10.11 13.06
C VAL A 45 0.86 10.62 12.71
N GLY A 46 0.60 11.90 12.99
CA GLY A 46 -0.70 12.53 12.73
C GLY A 46 -1.78 12.21 13.76
N PHE A 47 -1.45 11.60 14.90
CA PHE A 47 -2.46 11.20 15.90
C PHE A 47 -3.09 12.42 16.57
N GLY A 48 -4.38 12.63 16.32
CA GLY A 48 -5.17 13.70 16.93
C GLY A 48 -5.06 15.06 16.24
N ASP A 49 -4.38 15.15 15.09
CA ASP A 49 -4.23 16.36 14.29
C ASP A 49 -5.47 16.66 13.41
N GLN A 50 -6.19 15.61 12.98
CA GLN A 50 -7.36 15.78 12.10
C GLN A 50 -8.54 16.44 12.81
N ILE A 51 -9.41 17.13 12.08
CA ILE A 51 -10.65 17.69 12.65
C ILE A 51 -11.61 16.55 13.03
N ASN A 52 -11.80 15.57 12.14
CA ASN A 52 -12.52 14.35 12.43
C ASN A 52 -11.56 13.27 12.98
N LYS A 53 -11.83 12.79 14.20
CA LYS A 53 -10.95 11.89 14.94
C LYS A 53 -11.61 10.54 15.27
N ASP A 54 -12.78 10.25 14.71
CA ASP A 54 -13.60 9.10 15.11
C ASP A 54 -12.87 7.76 14.90
N ASP A 55 -12.06 7.68 13.85
CA ASP A 55 -11.38 6.45 13.41
C ASP A 55 -9.85 6.50 13.56
N SER A 56 -9.32 7.44 14.35
CA SER A 56 -7.86 7.60 14.54
C SER A 56 -7.17 6.35 15.10
N TYR A 57 -7.91 5.46 15.76
CA TYR A 57 -7.37 4.20 16.31
C TYR A 57 -7.24 3.09 15.26
N LYS A 58 -7.96 3.14 14.13
CA LYS A 58 -7.99 2.05 13.14
C LYS A 58 -6.60 1.68 12.60
N PRO A 59 -5.77 2.64 12.14
CA PRO A 59 -4.44 2.31 11.64
C PRO A 59 -3.51 1.70 12.70
N ILE A 60 -3.74 2.07 13.97
CA ILE A 60 -2.99 1.54 15.11
C ILE A 60 -3.37 0.08 15.36
N VAL A 61 -4.68 -0.19 15.40
CA VAL A 61 -5.23 -1.53 15.61
C VAL A 61 -4.86 -2.46 14.45
N GLU A 62 -4.99 -1.99 13.21
CA GLU A 62 -4.65 -2.76 12.01
C GLU A 62 -3.17 -3.18 12.00
N TYR A 63 -2.27 -2.30 12.46
CA TYR A 63 -0.87 -2.66 12.56
C TYR A 63 -0.59 -3.70 13.63
N ILE A 64 -1.21 -3.58 14.81
CA ILE A 64 -1.10 -4.58 15.89
C ILE A 64 -1.62 -5.93 15.41
N ASP A 65 -2.81 -5.94 14.80
CA ASP A 65 -3.41 -7.16 14.22
C ASP A 65 -2.54 -7.75 13.13
N ALA A 66 -1.92 -6.94 12.28
CA ALA A 66 -1.00 -7.42 11.25
C ALA A 66 0.24 -8.12 11.86
N GLN A 67 0.73 -7.67 13.02
CA GLN A 67 1.84 -8.35 13.70
C GLN A 67 1.38 -9.68 14.32
N PHE A 68 0.17 -9.72 14.88
CA PHE A 68 -0.42 -10.97 15.38
C PHE A 68 -0.68 -11.96 14.24
N GLU A 69 -1.18 -11.48 13.10
CA GLU A 69 -1.39 -12.29 11.90
C GLU A 69 -0.07 -12.86 11.39
N ALA A 70 0.97 -12.05 11.28
CA ALA A 70 2.29 -12.51 10.83
C ALA A 70 2.84 -13.63 11.73
N TYR A 71 2.69 -13.48 13.06
CA TYR A 71 3.08 -14.51 14.01
C TYR A 71 2.23 -15.78 13.90
N LEU A 72 0.90 -15.64 13.76
CA LEU A 72 -0.02 -16.76 13.56
C LEU A 72 0.29 -17.53 12.27
N GLN A 73 0.55 -16.83 11.17
CA GLN A 73 0.93 -17.45 9.90
C GLN A 73 2.22 -18.27 10.03
N GLU A 74 3.19 -17.82 10.85
CA GLU A 74 4.40 -18.60 11.14
C GLU A 74 4.09 -19.86 11.96
N GLU A 75 3.19 -19.78 12.95
CA GLU A 75 2.73 -20.94 13.72
C GLU A 75 2.01 -21.98 12.85
N LEU A 76 1.27 -21.53 11.85
CA LEU A 76 0.48 -22.34 10.92
C LEU A 76 1.34 -23.01 9.82
N LYS A 77 2.62 -22.64 9.67
CA LYS A 77 3.51 -23.30 8.69
C LYS A 77 3.80 -24.75 9.06
N ILE A 78 3.74 -25.65 8.06
CA ILE A 78 4.10 -27.08 8.22
C ILE A 78 5.56 -27.24 8.69
N LYS A 79 6.48 -26.50 8.07
CA LYS A 79 7.89 -26.40 8.50
C LYS A 79 8.09 -25.08 9.25
N ARG A 80 7.68 -25.07 10.52
CA ARG A 80 7.80 -23.90 11.41
C ARG A 80 9.22 -23.75 11.98
N SER A 81 9.70 -22.52 12.09
CA SER A 81 10.96 -22.19 12.78
C SER A 81 10.77 -21.03 13.76
N LEU A 82 9.90 -21.24 14.76
CA LEU A 82 9.53 -20.21 15.75
C LEU A 82 10.73 -19.66 16.53
N PHE A 83 11.73 -20.50 16.81
CA PHE A 83 12.95 -20.08 17.53
C PHE A 83 13.82 -19.08 16.76
N ASN A 84 13.74 -19.09 15.42
CA ASN A 84 14.44 -18.15 14.54
C ASN A 84 13.52 -17.02 14.04
N TYR A 85 12.23 -17.07 14.37
CA TYR A 85 11.29 -16.07 13.92
C TYR A 85 11.50 -14.76 14.69
N HIS A 86 11.55 -13.66 13.95
CA HIS A 86 11.63 -12.35 14.56
C HIS A 86 10.24 -11.94 15.05
N ASP A 87 10.04 -11.97 16.36
CA ASP A 87 8.80 -11.50 16.97
C ASP A 87 8.65 -9.98 16.78
N THR A 88 7.66 -9.58 15.98
CA THR A 88 7.32 -8.18 15.70
C THR A 88 6.08 -7.70 16.46
N ARG A 89 5.47 -8.54 17.30
CA ARG A 89 4.29 -8.17 18.10
C ARG A 89 4.63 -7.01 19.04
N ILE A 90 3.64 -6.17 19.31
CA ILE A 90 3.82 -5.01 20.20
C ILE A 90 3.69 -5.46 21.65
N HIS A 91 4.81 -5.46 22.38
CA HIS A 91 4.83 -5.94 23.77
C HIS A 91 4.34 -4.90 24.79
N ALA A 92 4.50 -3.61 24.49
CA ALA A 92 4.09 -2.52 25.35
C ALA A 92 3.64 -1.30 24.53
N CYS A 93 2.57 -0.64 24.97
CA CYS A 93 2.06 0.60 24.40
C CYS A 93 2.20 1.74 25.43
N LEU A 94 3.18 2.62 25.23
CA LEU A 94 3.31 3.84 26.02
C LEU A 94 2.30 4.88 25.52
N TYR A 95 1.23 5.09 26.27
CA TYR A 95 0.18 6.03 25.90
C TYR A 95 0.45 7.42 26.48
N PHE A 96 0.82 8.37 25.62
CA PHE A 96 1.15 9.74 26.02
C PHE A 96 -0.11 10.59 26.21
N ILE A 97 -0.47 10.84 27.47
CA ILE A 97 -1.54 11.73 27.88
C ILE A 97 -1.01 13.16 27.91
N ALA A 98 -1.72 14.08 27.25
CA ALA A 98 -1.37 15.50 27.27
C ALA A 98 -1.57 16.10 28.67
N PRO A 99 -0.67 16.97 29.15
CA PRO A 99 -0.75 17.55 30.48
C PRO A 99 -1.77 18.72 30.53
N THR A 100 -3.05 18.40 30.42
CA THR A 100 -4.14 19.41 30.44
C THR A 100 -4.49 19.87 31.86
N GLY A 101 -4.19 19.06 32.89
CA GLY A 101 -4.56 19.33 34.28
C GLY A 101 -6.04 19.04 34.63
N HIS A 102 -6.84 18.63 33.64
CA HIS A 102 -8.28 18.34 33.81
C HIS A 102 -8.55 16.84 33.88
N SER A 103 -9.01 16.26 32.78
CA SER A 103 -9.44 14.88 32.59
C SER A 103 -8.78 14.28 31.33
N LEU A 104 -9.03 13.00 31.05
CA LEU A 104 -8.65 12.41 29.77
C LEU A 104 -9.45 13.05 28.63
N LYS A 105 -8.84 13.14 27.45
CA LYS A 105 -9.57 13.57 26.26
C LYS A 105 -10.49 12.43 25.81
N SER A 106 -11.58 12.78 25.13
CA SER A 106 -12.48 11.79 24.53
C SER A 106 -11.74 10.86 23.56
N LEU A 107 -10.80 11.40 22.77
CA LEU A 107 -9.93 10.64 21.88
C LEU A 107 -9.10 9.60 22.64
N ASP A 108 -8.55 9.99 23.79
CA ASP A 108 -7.70 9.12 24.61
C ASP A 108 -8.52 7.93 25.11
N LEU A 109 -9.72 8.20 25.60
CA LEU A 109 -10.64 7.19 26.10
C LEU A 109 -11.07 6.19 25.03
N VAL A 110 -11.52 6.68 23.87
CA VAL A 110 -11.94 5.82 22.74
C VAL A 110 -10.78 4.97 22.26
N THR A 111 -9.60 5.56 22.11
CA THR A 111 -8.41 4.85 21.60
C THR A 111 -7.93 3.79 22.59
N MET A 112 -7.77 4.13 23.87
CA MET A 112 -7.34 3.16 24.88
C MET A 112 -8.34 2.00 25.01
N LYS A 113 -9.65 2.29 24.95
CA LYS A 113 -10.69 1.26 25.01
C LYS A 113 -10.66 0.28 23.82
N LYS A 114 -10.12 0.69 22.67
CA LYS A 114 -9.94 -0.19 21.50
C LYS A 114 -8.62 -0.97 21.55
N LEU A 115 -7.64 -0.49 22.33
CA LEU A 115 -6.30 -1.07 22.44
C LEU A 115 -6.14 -1.99 23.66
N ASP A 116 -6.96 -1.84 24.70
CA ASP A 116 -6.81 -2.50 26.00
C ASP A 116 -6.80 -4.04 25.94
N SER A 117 -7.52 -4.61 24.97
CA SER A 117 -7.58 -6.05 24.70
C SER A 117 -6.45 -6.55 23.81
N LYS A 118 -5.70 -5.66 23.16
CA LYS A 118 -4.70 -6.00 22.13
C LYS A 118 -3.25 -5.75 22.54
N VAL A 119 -3.00 -4.86 23.50
CA VAL A 119 -1.65 -4.51 23.92
C VAL A 119 -1.62 -4.09 25.39
N ASN A 120 -0.48 -4.31 26.03
CA ASN A 120 -0.21 -3.82 27.38
C ASN A 120 -0.10 -2.29 27.39
N ILE A 121 -1.17 -1.59 27.79
CA ILE A 121 -1.21 -0.13 27.86
C ILE A 121 -0.54 0.37 29.14
N ILE A 122 0.45 1.24 28.98
CA ILE A 122 1.13 1.95 30.07
C ILE A 122 0.84 3.46 29.90
N PRO A 123 -0.11 4.03 30.67
CA PRO A 123 -0.45 5.44 30.57
C PRO A 123 0.65 6.30 31.19
N ILE A 124 1.12 7.31 30.44
CA ILE A 124 2.15 8.26 30.88
C ILE A 124 1.70 9.69 30.62
N ILE A 125 1.95 10.59 31.57
CA ILE A 125 1.71 12.02 31.41
C ILE A 125 2.94 12.63 30.73
N ALA A 126 2.75 13.12 29.51
CA ALA A 126 3.79 13.76 28.73
C ALA A 126 4.10 15.16 29.26
N LYS A 127 5.35 15.62 29.11
CA LYS A 127 5.78 16.99 29.48
C LYS A 127 5.31 17.37 30.90
N ALA A 128 5.53 16.47 31.85
CA ALA A 128 5.03 16.63 33.23
C ALA A 128 5.57 17.87 33.94
N ASP A 129 6.66 18.46 33.45
CA ASP A 129 7.24 19.73 33.92
C ASP A 129 6.33 20.95 33.69
N THR A 130 5.22 20.78 32.96
CA THR A 130 4.18 21.81 32.78
C THR A 130 3.15 21.86 33.91
N ILE A 131 3.08 20.83 34.76
CA ILE A 131 2.07 20.71 35.82
C ILE A 131 2.76 20.86 37.19
N ALA A 132 2.14 21.65 38.08
CA ALA A 132 2.63 21.77 39.46
C ALA A 132 2.38 20.49 40.28
N LYS A 133 3.24 20.19 41.25
CA LYS A 133 3.18 18.93 42.03
C LYS A 133 1.83 18.68 42.73
N ASN A 134 1.19 19.74 43.22
CA ASN A 134 -0.14 19.70 43.85
C ASN A 134 -1.26 19.39 42.85
N GLU A 135 -1.15 19.87 41.61
CA GLU A 135 -2.10 19.60 40.52
C GLU A 135 -1.88 18.21 39.95
N LEU A 136 -0.61 17.78 39.85
CA LEU A 136 -0.24 16.47 39.32
C LEU A 136 -0.90 15.34 40.10
N HIS A 137 -0.90 15.41 41.44
CA HIS A 137 -1.58 14.40 42.26
C HIS A 137 -3.07 14.31 41.95
N LYS A 138 -3.77 15.46 41.87
CA LYS A 138 -5.21 15.50 41.54
C LYS A 138 -5.47 14.98 40.12
N PHE A 139 -4.58 15.31 39.18
CA PHE A 139 -4.68 14.90 37.79
C PHE A 139 -4.50 13.38 37.64
N LYS A 140 -3.51 12.79 38.31
CA LYS A 140 -3.33 11.33 38.36
C LYS A 140 -4.57 10.61 38.88
N SER A 141 -5.12 11.06 40.01
CA SER A 141 -6.33 10.45 40.58
C SER A 141 -7.54 10.54 39.63
N LYS A 142 -7.71 11.65 38.92
CA LYS A 142 -8.79 11.81 37.92
C LYS A 142 -8.61 10.87 36.74
N ILE A 143 -7.40 10.81 36.15
CA ILE A 143 -7.10 9.89 35.05
C ILE A 143 -7.41 8.45 35.45
N MET A 144 -6.91 8.00 36.61
CA MET A 144 -7.14 6.64 37.07
C MET A 144 -8.63 6.36 37.33
N SER A 145 -9.36 7.31 37.91
CA SER A 145 -10.80 7.20 38.12
C SER A 145 -11.58 7.08 36.80
N GLU A 146 -11.17 7.81 35.76
CA GLU A 146 -11.78 7.73 34.43
C GLU A 146 -11.47 6.41 33.71
N LEU A 147 -10.24 5.90 33.83
CA LEU A 147 -9.88 4.59 33.27
C LEU A 147 -10.69 3.46 33.92
N VAL A 148 -10.83 3.49 35.25
CA VAL A 148 -11.60 2.48 36.00
C VAL A 148 -13.09 2.57 35.70
N SER A 149 -13.68 3.77 35.71
CA SER A 149 -15.12 3.96 35.45
C SER A 149 -15.55 3.55 34.03
N ASN A 150 -14.65 3.68 33.05
CA ASN A 150 -14.87 3.23 31.67
C ASN A 150 -14.40 1.79 31.43
N GLY A 151 -13.86 1.12 32.45
CA GLY A 151 -13.38 -0.26 32.40
C GLY A 151 -12.25 -0.49 31.39
N VAL A 152 -11.37 0.51 31.21
CA VAL A 152 -10.19 0.38 30.34
C VAL A 152 -9.16 -0.47 31.07
N GLN A 153 -8.74 -1.58 30.44
CA GLN A 153 -7.71 -2.46 31.01
C GLN A 153 -6.32 -1.90 30.70
N ILE A 154 -5.62 -1.43 31.72
CA ILE A 154 -4.20 -1.06 31.63
C ILE A 154 -3.33 -2.20 32.13
N TYR A 155 -2.05 -2.18 31.77
CA TYR A 155 -1.09 -3.12 32.28
C TYR A 155 -0.99 -3.03 33.81
N GLN A 156 -1.19 -4.16 34.47
CA GLN A 156 -1.05 -4.33 35.91
C GLN A 156 0.24 -5.09 36.18
N PHE A 157 0.98 -4.63 37.17
CA PHE A 157 2.25 -5.24 37.50
C PHE A 157 2.05 -6.60 38.18
N PRO A 158 2.86 -7.61 37.82
CA PRO A 158 2.79 -8.91 38.49
C PRO A 158 3.17 -8.75 39.96
N THR A 159 2.29 -9.20 40.86
CA THR A 159 2.54 -9.23 42.32
C THR A 159 2.79 -10.64 42.83
N ASP A 160 2.83 -11.62 41.93
CA ASP A 160 2.87 -13.05 42.27
C ASP A 160 4.24 -13.51 42.74
N GLU A 161 5.31 -12.80 42.34
CA GLU A 161 6.68 -13.13 42.71
C GLU A 161 7.15 -12.27 43.90
N GLU A 162 7.37 -12.92 45.04
CA GLU A 162 7.68 -12.26 46.33
C GLU A 162 8.93 -11.35 46.28
N THR A 163 9.88 -11.65 45.40
CA THR A 163 11.13 -10.89 45.20
C THR A 163 10.92 -9.52 44.57
N VAL A 164 9.88 -9.36 43.75
CA VAL A 164 9.58 -8.12 42.99
C VAL A 164 8.22 -7.53 43.35
N ALA A 165 7.41 -8.22 44.15
CA ALA A 165 6.07 -7.80 44.56
C ALA A 165 6.07 -6.43 45.26
N GLU A 166 7.01 -6.16 46.17
CA GLU A 166 7.09 -4.86 46.87
C GLU A 166 7.42 -3.71 45.90
N ILE A 167 8.34 -3.94 44.97
CA ILE A 167 8.74 -2.97 43.95
C ILE A 167 7.55 -2.70 43.02
N ASN A 168 6.91 -3.76 42.52
CA ASN A 168 5.78 -3.68 41.62
C ASN A 168 4.54 -3.03 42.26
N ALA A 169 4.25 -3.34 43.52
CA ALA A 169 3.20 -2.65 44.28
C ALA A 169 3.48 -1.15 44.40
N THR A 170 4.73 -0.77 44.66
CA THR A 170 5.14 0.64 44.71
C THR A 170 5.01 1.31 43.34
N MET A 171 5.35 0.62 42.25
CA MET A 171 5.24 1.15 40.88
C MET A 171 3.79 1.36 40.45
N SER A 172 2.88 0.44 40.81
CA SER A 172 1.44 0.55 40.54
C SER A 172 0.85 1.85 41.09
N VAL A 173 1.30 2.30 42.27
CA VAL A 173 0.82 3.55 42.90
C VAL A 173 1.24 4.79 42.10
N HIS A 174 2.33 4.71 41.33
CA HIS A 174 2.84 5.84 40.56
C HIS A 174 2.14 6.03 39.21
N LEU A 175 1.27 5.09 38.80
CA LEU A 175 0.50 5.21 37.56
C LEU A 175 -0.54 6.34 37.62
N PRO A 176 -0.72 7.11 36.53
CA PRO A 176 0.12 7.17 35.34
C PRO A 176 1.49 7.86 35.61
N PHE A 177 2.56 7.38 34.98
CA PHE A 177 3.90 7.94 35.19
C PHE A 177 4.02 9.36 34.65
N ALA A 178 4.50 10.30 35.47
CA ALA A 178 4.73 11.68 35.06
C ALA A 178 6.14 11.83 34.51
N VAL A 179 6.30 11.96 33.19
CA VAL A 179 7.61 11.89 32.54
C VAL A 179 8.05 13.18 31.89
N VAL A 180 9.35 13.42 31.95
CA VAL A 180 10.04 14.54 31.28
C VAL A 180 11.14 13.95 30.41
N GLY A 181 11.16 14.34 29.14
CA GLY A 181 12.21 13.96 28.18
C GLY A 181 13.13 15.14 27.88
N SER A 182 14.44 14.87 27.85
CA SER A 182 15.45 15.80 27.35
C SER A 182 16.59 15.04 26.68
N THR A 183 17.11 15.59 25.58
CA THR A 183 18.36 15.18 24.93
C THR A 183 19.51 16.14 25.27
N GLU A 184 19.20 17.28 25.89
CA GLU A 184 20.17 18.28 26.31
C GLU A 184 20.76 17.91 27.68
N GLU A 185 22.07 18.07 27.80
CA GLU A 185 22.80 17.88 29.05
C GLU A 185 23.18 19.23 29.64
N VAL A 186 22.85 19.43 30.91
CA VAL A 186 23.19 20.62 31.67
C VAL A 186 24.14 20.24 32.80
N LYS A 187 25.16 21.06 33.02
CA LYS A 187 26.09 20.88 34.14
C LYS A 187 25.41 21.28 35.44
N ILE A 188 25.15 20.32 36.32
CA ILE A 188 24.55 20.57 37.63
C ILE A 188 25.54 20.10 38.70
N GLY A 189 26.16 21.08 39.38
CA GLY A 189 27.32 20.83 40.24
C GLY A 189 28.50 20.30 39.42
N ASN A 190 28.97 19.10 39.74
CA ASN A 190 30.13 18.45 39.09
C ASN A 190 29.75 17.37 38.07
N LYS A 191 28.46 17.15 37.80
CA LYS A 191 27.99 16.12 36.87
C LYS A 191 27.20 16.73 35.71
N MET A 192 27.38 16.17 34.52
CA MET A 192 26.49 16.40 33.38
C MET A 192 25.25 15.54 33.58
N ALA A 193 24.07 16.15 33.52
CA ALA A 193 22.81 15.43 33.65
C ALA A 193 21.83 15.89 32.57
N LYS A 194 21.04 14.95 32.06
CA LYS A 194 19.95 15.28 31.12
C LYS A 194 18.90 16.12 31.83
N ALA A 195 18.68 17.32 31.34
CA ALA A 195 17.80 18.28 31.98
C ALA A 195 17.16 19.23 30.98
N ARG A 196 16.08 19.90 31.41
CA ARG A 196 15.47 21.04 30.70
C ARG A 196 15.79 22.32 31.46
N GLN A 197 16.44 23.26 30.80
CA GLN A 197 16.80 24.56 31.37
C GLN A 197 15.66 25.56 31.11
N TYR A 198 15.15 26.16 32.17
CA TYR A 198 14.22 27.30 32.12
C TYR A 198 14.86 28.53 32.77
N PRO A 199 14.35 29.75 32.51
CA PRO A 199 14.83 30.96 33.19
C PRO A 199 14.71 30.91 34.71
N TRP A 200 13.73 30.16 35.23
CA TRP A 200 13.44 30.04 36.67
C TRP A 200 14.03 28.80 37.33
N GLY A 201 14.66 27.88 36.59
CA GLY A 201 15.20 26.66 37.18
C GLY A 201 15.54 25.56 36.18
N VAL A 202 16.03 24.44 36.71
CA VAL A 202 16.50 23.30 35.92
C VAL A 202 15.74 22.04 36.32
N VAL A 203 15.04 21.45 35.36
CA VAL A 203 14.31 20.19 35.56
C VAL A 203 15.20 19.04 35.14
N GLN A 204 15.81 18.38 36.13
CA GLN A 204 16.55 17.13 35.94
C GLN A 204 15.63 15.96 35.61
N VAL A 205 15.95 15.20 34.57
CA VAL A 205 15.16 14.04 34.13
C VAL A 205 15.39 12.82 35.04
N GLU A 206 16.60 12.62 35.54
CA GLU A 206 16.92 11.47 36.43
C GLU A 206 16.61 11.74 37.91
N ASN A 207 15.98 12.89 38.23
CA ASN A 207 15.63 13.23 39.61
C ASN A 207 14.19 12.81 39.91
N GLU A 208 14.03 11.85 40.82
CA GLU A 208 12.72 11.31 41.23
C GLU A 208 11.81 12.33 41.90
N ASN A 209 12.35 13.43 42.42
CA ASN A 209 11.53 14.50 43.00
C ASN A 209 10.88 15.37 41.92
N HIS A 210 11.43 15.37 40.70
CA HIS A 210 10.94 16.16 39.58
C HIS A 210 10.01 15.35 38.67
N CYS A 211 10.34 14.09 38.37
CA CYS A 211 9.54 13.25 37.51
C CYS A 211 9.75 11.75 37.78
N ASP A 212 8.81 10.93 37.30
CA ASP A 212 8.81 9.48 37.47
C ASP A 212 9.59 8.75 36.36
N PHE A 213 10.48 9.44 35.64
CA PHE A 213 11.21 8.86 34.52
C PHE A 213 12.08 7.66 34.93
N VAL A 214 12.76 7.75 36.10
CA VAL A 214 13.58 6.66 36.63
C VAL A 214 12.72 5.42 36.87
N LYS A 215 11.53 5.60 37.45
CA LYS A 215 10.55 4.54 37.72
C LYS A 215 10.05 3.90 36.43
N LEU A 216 9.72 4.70 35.40
CA LEU A 216 9.34 4.18 34.09
C LEU A 216 10.46 3.36 33.44
N ARG A 217 11.71 3.85 33.51
CA ARG A 217 12.87 3.15 32.92
C ARG A 217 13.13 1.82 33.61
N GLU A 218 13.11 1.82 34.94
CA GLU A 218 13.30 0.61 35.75
C GLU A 218 12.20 -0.43 35.47
N MET A 219 10.95 0.03 35.41
CA MET A 219 9.79 -0.78 35.06
C MET A 219 9.93 -1.48 33.71
N LEU A 220 10.21 -0.69 32.65
CA LEU A 220 10.13 -1.17 31.27
C LEU A 220 11.34 -2.03 30.88
N ILE A 221 12.52 -1.67 31.36
CA ILE A 221 13.77 -2.27 30.90
C ILE A 221 14.29 -3.32 31.87
N ARG A 222 14.28 -3.05 33.18
CA ARG A 222 15.03 -3.87 34.15
C ARG A 222 14.22 -5.04 34.70
N VAL A 223 12.93 -4.83 34.95
CA VAL A 223 12.13 -5.78 35.74
C VAL A 223 11.12 -6.52 34.88
N ASN A 224 10.29 -5.81 34.09
CA ASN A 224 9.06 -6.41 33.57
C ASN A 224 9.06 -6.67 32.05
N MET A 225 10.21 -6.64 31.38
CA MET A 225 10.25 -6.84 29.92
C MET A 225 9.79 -8.25 29.52
N GLU A 226 10.18 -9.28 30.28
CA GLU A 226 9.76 -10.66 30.02
C GLU A 226 8.27 -10.85 30.30
N ASP A 227 7.76 -10.31 31.39
CA ASP A 227 6.33 -10.35 31.72
C ASP A 227 5.47 -9.64 30.65
N LEU A 228 5.88 -8.46 30.18
CA LEU A 228 5.19 -7.78 29.07
C LEU A 228 5.11 -8.64 27.81
N ARG A 229 6.18 -9.37 27.49
CA ARG A 229 6.20 -10.31 26.36
C ARG A 229 5.28 -11.50 26.61
N GLU A 230 5.31 -12.06 27.82
CA GLU A 230 4.48 -13.20 28.21
C GLU A 230 2.99 -12.85 28.21
N GLN A 231 2.59 -11.72 28.78
CA GLN A 231 1.21 -11.19 28.72
C GLN A 231 0.76 -10.95 27.28
N THR A 232 1.66 -10.45 26.44
CA THR A 232 1.37 -10.29 25.00
C THR A 232 1.09 -11.62 24.34
N HIS A 233 1.84 -12.67 24.68
CA HIS A 233 1.66 -13.99 24.10
C HIS A 233 0.41 -14.71 24.63
N THR A 234 0.30 -14.83 25.95
CA THR A 234 -0.72 -15.67 26.64
C THR A 234 -2.10 -15.05 26.68
N ARG A 235 -2.20 -13.72 26.65
CA ARG A 235 -3.49 -13.01 26.76
C ARG A 235 -3.88 -12.35 25.46
N HIS A 236 -3.07 -11.42 24.96
CA HIS A 236 -3.46 -10.59 23.82
C HIS A 236 -3.42 -11.36 22.50
N TYR A 237 -2.32 -12.08 22.26
CA TYR A 237 -2.17 -12.92 21.07
C TYR A 237 -3.12 -14.12 21.09
N GLU A 238 -3.27 -14.82 22.22
CA GLU A 238 -4.23 -15.94 22.31
C GLU A 238 -5.68 -15.48 22.08
N LEU A 239 -6.07 -14.30 22.54
CA LEU A 239 -7.40 -13.74 22.24
C LEU A 239 -7.59 -13.54 20.74
N TYR A 240 -6.60 -12.94 20.06
CA TYR A 240 -6.60 -12.76 18.61
C TYR A 240 -6.62 -14.10 17.87
N ARG A 241 -5.76 -15.04 18.29
CA ARG A 241 -5.61 -16.39 17.74
C ARG A 241 -6.92 -17.16 17.82
N ARG A 242 -7.59 -17.16 18.97
CA ARG A 242 -8.90 -17.81 19.15
C ARG A 242 -9.92 -17.25 18.15
N CYS A 243 -10.09 -15.93 18.10
CA CYS A 243 -11.03 -15.31 17.18
C CYS A 243 -10.71 -15.63 15.71
N LYS A 244 -9.42 -15.62 15.32
CA LYS A 244 -9.00 -15.94 13.95
C LYS A 244 -9.20 -17.40 13.59
N LEU A 245 -8.92 -18.32 14.51
CA LEU A 245 -9.15 -19.74 14.28
C LEU A 245 -10.64 -20.03 14.14
N GLU A 246 -11.49 -19.43 14.98
CA GLU A 246 -12.95 -19.53 14.84
C GLU A 246 -13.43 -18.98 13.49
N GLU A 247 -12.91 -17.83 13.04
CA GLU A 247 -13.20 -17.25 11.72
C GLU A 247 -12.75 -18.16 10.57
N MET A 248 -11.62 -18.86 10.73
CA MET A 248 -11.13 -19.84 9.76
C MET A 248 -11.92 -21.17 9.79
N GLY A 249 -12.94 -21.30 10.65
CA GLY A 249 -13.80 -22.47 10.73
C GLY A 249 -13.37 -23.51 11.76
N PHE A 250 -12.34 -23.24 12.55
CA PHE A 250 -11.94 -24.08 13.69
C PHE A 250 -12.82 -23.75 14.89
N LYS A 251 -14.03 -24.30 14.93
CA LYS A 251 -14.89 -24.26 16.12
C LYS A 251 -14.59 -25.48 16.98
N ASP A 252 -14.42 -25.27 18.28
CA ASP A 252 -14.47 -26.35 19.25
C ASP A 252 -15.89 -26.94 19.21
N THR A 253 -16.06 -28.03 18.49
CA THR A 253 -17.30 -28.81 18.53
C THR A 253 -17.41 -29.55 19.86
N ASP A 254 -18.65 -29.75 20.32
CA ASP A 254 -19.05 -30.49 21.52
C ASP A 254 -18.19 -31.74 21.84
N PRO A 255 -18.12 -32.18 23.12
CA PRO A 255 -17.32 -33.34 23.55
C PRO A 255 -17.55 -34.65 22.78
N ASP A 256 -18.67 -34.76 22.06
CA ASP A 256 -19.06 -35.92 21.24
C ASP A 256 -18.72 -35.81 19.75
N SER A 257 -18.19 -34.68 19.29
CA SER A 257 -17.73 -34.52 17.91
C SER A 257 -16.25 -34.88 17.80
N LYS A 258 -15.93 -35.81 16.89
CA LYS A 258 -14.55 -36.23 16.59
C LYS A 258 -13.65 -35.00 16.43
N PRO A 259 -12.43 -34.99 17.01
CA PRO A 259 -11.53 -33.86 16.89
C PRO A 259 -11.31 -33.55 15.40
N PHE A 260 -11.74 -32.37 14.98
CA PHE A 260 -11.56 -31.88 13.62
C PHE A 260 -10.05 -31.78 13.36
N SER A 261 -9.52 -32.61 12.46
CA SER A 261 -8.08 -32.70 12.27
C SER A 261 -7.57 -31.43 11.58
N LEU A 262 -6.55 -30.78 12.17
CA LEU A 262 -5.80 -29.68 11.52
C LEU A 262 -5.43 -30.02 10.07
N GLN A 263 -5.10 -31.28 9.80
CA GLN A 263 -4.77 -31.80 8.48
C GLN A 263 -5.91 -31.62 7.47
N GLU A 264 -7.15 -31.93 7.87
CA GLU A 264 -8.32 -31.92 6.98
C GLU A 264 -8.73 -30.49 6.61
N THR A 265 -8.53 -29.52 7.50
CA THR A 265 -8.78 -28.09 7.24
C THR A 265 -7.75 -27.50 6.28
N TYR A 266 -6.48 -27.88 6.43
CA TYR A 266 -5.44 -27.53 5.45
C TYR A 266 -5.69 -28.17 4.09
N GLU A 267 -6.15 -29.42 4.05
CA GLU A 267 -6.52 -30.09 2.80
C GLU A 267 -7.74 -29.45 2.15
N ALA A 268 -8.75 -29.06 2.94
CA ALA A 268 -9.92 -28.34 2.46
C ALA A 268 -9.55 -26.97 1.88
N LYS A 269 -8.78 -26.14 2.61
CA LYS A 269 -8.31 -24.84 2.10
C LYS A 269 -7.39 -24.98 0.89
N ARG A 270 -6.55 -26.01 0.85
CA ARG A 270 -5.71 -26.30 -0.31
C ARG A 270 -6.55 -26.66 -1.53
N ASN A 271 -7.60 -27.47 -1.34
CA ASN A 271 -8.52 -27.84 -2.40
C ASN A 271 -9.35 -26.64 -2.88
N GLU A 272 -9.76 -25.76 -1.96
CA GLU A 272 -10.43 -24.50 -2.29
C GLU A 272 -9.52 -23.57 -3.11
N PHE A 273 -8.27 -23.39 -2.67
CA PHE A 273 -7.29 -22.60 -3.40
C PHE A 273 -6.97 -23.18 -4.79
N LEU A 274 -6.83 -24.50 -4.90
CA LEU A 274 -6.67 -25.18 -6.19
C LEU A 274 -7.90 -24.97 -7.09
N GLY A 275 -9.10 -25.00 -6.51
CA GLY A 275 -10.36 -24.72 -7.21
C GLY A 275 -10.43 -23.28 -7.71
N GLU A 276 -10.04 -22.29 -6.90
CA GLU A 276 -9.97 -20.88 -7.32
C GLU A 276 -8.95 -20.67 -8.43
N LEU A 277 -7.79 -21.33 -8.34
CA LEU A 277 -6.75 -21.25 -9.36
C LEU A 277 -7.25 -21.81 -10.70
N GLN A 278 -7.90 -22.98 -10.66
CA GLN A 278 -8.54 -23.58 -11.84
C GLN A 278 -9.63 -22.68 -12.40
N LYS A 279 -10.46 -22.06 -11.55
CA LYS A 279 -11.51 -21.15 -12.02
C LYS A 279 -10.94 -19.92 -12.70
N LYS A 280 -9.87 -19.31 -12.16
CA LYS A 280 -9.14 -18.21 -12.79
C LYS A 280 -8.46 -18.62 -14.10
N GLU A 281 -7.92 -19.83 -14.15
CA GLU A 281 -7.35 -20.38 -15.38
C GLU A 281 -8.42 -20.59 -16.45
N GLU A 282 -9.57 -21.15 -16.08
CA GLU A 282 -10.74 -21.35 -16.95
C GLU A 282 -11.28 -20.00 -17.46
N GLU A 283 -11.40 -19.00 -16.59
CA GLU A 283 -11.79 -17.63 -16.94
C GLU A 283 -10.79 -16.99 -17.92
N MET A 284 -9.48 -17.10 -17.67
CA MET A 284 -8.45 -16.64 -18.61
C MET A 284 -8.53 -17.37 -19.95
N ARG A 285 -8.76 -18.68 -19.93
CA ARG A 285 -8.89 -19.49 -21.15
C ARG A 285 -10.14 -19.12 -21.94
N GLN A 286 -11.27 -18.90 -21.28
CA GLN A 286 -12.49 -18.40 -21.92
C GLN A 286 -12.30 -17.02 -22.52
N MET A 287 -11.64 -16.11 -21.79
CA MET A 287 -11.32 -14.77 -22.29
C MET A 287 -10.41 -14.83 -23.53
N PHE A 288 -9.44 -15.75 -23.54
CA PHE A 288 -8.58 -15.99 -24.69
C PHE A 288 -9.36 -16.53 -25.89
N VAL A 289 -10.22 -17.54 -25.70
CA VAL A 289 -11.07 -18.09 -26.76
C VAL A 289 -12.00 -17.04 -27.34
N MET A 290 -12.58 -16.19 -26.49
CA MET A 290 -13.46 -15.11 -26.92
C MET A 290 -12.70 -14.07 -27.76
N ARG A 291 -11.51 -13.63 -27.32
CA ARG A 291 -10.65 -12.74 -28.12
C ARG A 291 -10.22 -13.35 -29.44
N VAL A 292 -9.88 -14.64 -29.47
CA VAL A 292 -9.51 -15.33 -30.72
C VAL A 292 -10.69 -15.34 -31.67
N LYS A 293 -11.90 -15.64 -31.18
CA LYS A 293 -13.13 -15.66 -31.99
C LYS A 293 -13.49 -14.27 -32.53
N GLU A 294 -13.35 -13.22 -31.73
CA GLU A 294 -13.52 -11.83 -32.17
C GLU A 294 -12.49 -11.46 -33.26
N LYS A 295 -11.21 -11.78 -33.04
CA LYS A 295 -10.16 -11.50 -34.02
C LYS A 295 -10.33 -12.28 -35.32
N GLU A 296 -10.78 -13.53 -35.24
CA GLU A 296 -11.10 -14.34 -36.42
C GLU A 296 -12.30 -13.77 -37.18
N ALA A 297 -13.32 -13.27 -36.48
CA ALA A 297 -14.46 -12.60 -37.10
C ALA A 297 -14.06 -11.29 -37.80
N GLU A 298 -13.23 -10.45 -37.16
CA GLU A 298 -12.67 -9.24 -37.77
C GLU A 298 -11.84 -9.56 -39.03
N LEU A 299 -10.98 -10.59 -38.96
CA LEU A 299 -10.19 -11.04 -40.09
C LEU A 299 -11.06 -11.50 -41.26
N LYS A 300 -12.13 -12.25 -40.96
CA LYS A 300 -13.08 -12.74 -41.96
C LYS A 300 -13.86 -11.60 -42.63
N GLU A 301 -14.22 -10.57 -41.88
CA GLU A 301 -14.89 -9.39 -42.41
C GLU A 301 -13.94 -8.56 -43.30
N ALA A 302 -12.69 -8.39 -42.86
CA ALA A 302 -11.64 -7.74 -43.65
C ALA A 302 -11.31 -8.51 -44.95
N GLU A 303 -11.25 -9.84 -44.91
CA GLU A 303 -11.08 -10.67 -46.12
C GLU A 303 -12.25 -10.49 -47.10
N LYS A 304 -13.48 -10.43 -46.59
CA LYS A 304 -14.67 -10.21 -47.42
C LYS A 304 -14.64 -8.84 -48.08
N GLU A 305 -14.32 -7.78 -47.33
CA GLU A 305 -14.17 -6.43 -47.91
C GLU A 305 -13.06 -6.37 -48.97
N LEU A 306 -11.94 -7.05 -48.72
CA LEU A 306 -10.83 -7.12 -49.66
C LEU A 306 -11.26 -7.83 -50.96
N HIS A 307 -12.04 -8.90 -50.84
CA HIS A 307 -12.58 -9.64 -51.98
C HIS A 307 -13.56 -8.77 -52.80
N GLU A 308 -14.47 -8.05 -52.13
CA GLU A 308 -15.41 -7.14 -52.79
C GLU A 308 -14.69 -5.99 -53.51
N LYS A 309 -13.66 -5.41 -52.89
CA LYS A 309 -12.80 -4.39 -53.53
C LYS A 309 -12.07 -4.95 -54.74
N PHE A 310 -11.54 -6.16 -54.65
CA PHE A 310 -10.88 -6.82 -55.77
C PHE A 310 -11.83 -7.05 -56.95
N ASP A 311 -13.05 -7.52 -56.70
CA ASP A 311 -14.06 -7.72 -57.73
C ASP A 311 -14.51 -6.41 -58.39
N LEU A 312 -14.65 -5.34 -57.61
CA LEU A 312 -14.96 -4.02 -58.13
C LEU A 312 -13.84 -3.51 -59.04
N LEU A 313 -12.59 -3.56 -58.57
CA LEU A 313 -11.40 -3.18 -59.35
C LEU A 313 -11.29 -3.99 -60.64
N LYS A 314 -11.58 -5.30 -60.59
CA LYS A 314 -11.57 -6.17 -61.76
C LYS A 314 -12.61 -5.76 -62.80
N ARG A 315 -13.83 -5.39 -62.37
CA ARG A 315 -14.87 -4.86 -63.27
C ARG A 315 -14.48 -3.52 -63.87
N THR A 316 -14.02 -2.57 -63.07
CA THR A 316 -13.57 -1.25 -63.55
C THR A 316 -12.46 -1.41 -64.57
N HIS A 317 -11.49 -2.28 -64.30
CA HIS A 317 -10.39 -2.56 -65.22
C HIS A 317 -10.87 -3.20 -66.54
N GLN A 318 -11.87 -4.08 -66.49
CA GLN A 318 -12.50 -4.63 -67.71
C GLN A 318 -13.23 -3.56 -68.52
N GLU A 319 -13.96 -2.66 -67.86
CA GLU A 319 -14.64 -1.54 -68.53
C GLU A 319 -13.66 -0.55 -69.15
N GLU A 320 -12.59 -0.18 -68.43
CA GLU A 320 -11.52 0.67 -68.96
C GLU A 320 -10.81 0.02 -70.13
N LYS A 321 -10.49 -1.27 -70.04
CA LYS A 321 -9.89 -2.02 -71.14
C LYS A 321 -10.80 -1.99 -72.38
N LYS A 322 -12.11 -2.19 -72.21
CA LYS A 322 -13.09 -2.11 -73.30
C LYS A 322 -13.15 -0.70 -73.90
N LYS A 323 -13.19 0.34 -73.08
CA LYS A 323 -13.15 1.74 -73.55
C LYS A 323 -11.87 2.06 -74.33
N VAL A 324 -10.73 1.52 -73.91
CA VAL A 324 -9.45 1.68 -74.61
C VAL A 324 -9.47 0.91 -75.94
N GLU A 325 -10.02 -0.30 -75.98
CA GLU A 325 -10.20 -1.07 -77.22
C GLU A 325 -11.14 -0.39 -78.21
N ASP A 326 -12.26 0.17 -77.73
CA ASP A 326 -13.21 0.91 -78.57
C ASP A 326 -12.57 2.18 -79.16
N LYS A 327 -11.88 2.99 -78.33
CA LYS A 327 -11.09 4.14 -78.81
C LYS A 327 -10.00 3.75 -79.80
N LYS A 328 -9.35 2.60 -79.58
CA LYS A 328 -8.34 2.08 -80.51
C LYS A 328 -8.96 1.75 -81.87
N LYS A 329 -10.15 1.12 -81.90
CA LYS A 329 -10.88 0.84 -83.15
C LYS A 329 -11.29 2.13 -83.86
N GLU A 330 -11.83 3.10 -83.14
CA GLU A 330 -12.17 4.42 -83.72
C GLU A 330 -10.94 5.09 -84.35
N LEU A 331 -9.80 5.09 -83.65
CA LEU A 331 -8.54 5.62 -84.20
C LEU A 331 -8.05 4.82 -85.42
N GLU A 332 -8.18 3.49 -85.43
CA GLU A 332 -7.85 2.65 -86.59
C GLU A 332 -8.76 2.95 -87.80
N GLU A 333 -10.05 3.18 -87.56
CA GLU A 333 -11.02 3.59 -88.59
C GLU A 333 -10.71 4.99 -89.13
N GLU A 334 -10.38 5.95 -88.26
CA GLU A 334 -9.94 7.28 -88.65
C GLU A 334 -8.66 7.22 -89.48
N VAL A 335 -7.65 6.46 -89.04
CA VAL A 335 -6.40 6.24 -89.78
C VAL A 335 -6.68 5.60 -91.13
N ASN A 336 -7.53 4.59 -91.21
CA ASN A 336 -7.92 3.96 -92.48
C ASN A 336 -8.66 4.94 -93.41
N SER A 337 -9.55 5.77 -92.86
CA SER A 337 -10.24 6.81 -93.62
C SER A 337 -9.27 7.87 -94.14
N PHE A 338 -8.27 8.24 -93.33
CA PHE A 338 -7.22 9.18 -93.69
C PHE A 338 -6.31 8.59 -94.76
N GLN A 339 -5.95 7.30 -94.66
CA GLN A 339 -5.20 6.60 -95.70
C GLN A 339 -5.97 6.52 -97.02
N LYS A 340 -7.29 6.23 -96.99
CA LYS A 340 -8.15 6.26 -98.19
C LYS A 340 -8.20 7.65 -98.82
N LYS A 341 -8.37 8.71 -98.02
CA LYS A 341 -8.34 10.11 -98.48
C LYS A 341 -6.97 10.47 -99.06
N LYS A 342 -5.88 10.05 -98.41
CA LYS A 342 -4.51 10.25 -98.90
C LYS A 342 -4.27 9.54 -100.23
N ALA A 343 -4.71 8.29 -100.37
CA ALA A 343 -4.62 7.52 -101.62
C ALA A 343 -5.46 8.16 -102.75
N ALA A 344 -6.67 8.63 -102.45
CA ALA A 344 -7.52 9.34 -103.42
C ALA A 344 -6.89 10.68 -103.86
N ALA A 345 -6.30 11.44 -102.93
CA ALA A 345 -5.58 12.66 -103.24
C ALA A 345 -4.32 12.39 -104.10
N GLN A 346 -3.57 11.31 -103.81
CA GLN A 346 -2.44 10.88 -104.64
C GLN A 346 -2.87 10.42 -106.04
N LEU A 347 -4.02 9.74 -106.17
CA LEU A 347 -4.61 9.36 -107.45
C LEU A 347 -5.02 10.60 -108.27
N LEU A 348 -5.66 11.59 -107.66
CA LEU A 348 -5.98 12.87 -108.28
C LEU A 348 -4.72 13.64 -108.70
N GLN A 349 -3.66 13.59 -107.90
CA GLN A 349 -2.37 14.20 -108.23
C GLN A 349 -1.68 13.49 -109.41
N SER A 350 -1.83 12.16 -109.51
CA SER A 350 -1.32 11.38 -110.63
C SER A 350 -2.13 11.58 -111.93
N GLN A 351 -3.45 11.80 -111.83
CA GLN A 351 -4.28 12.21 -112.97
C GLN A 351 -3.99 13.65 -113.42
N ALA A 352 -3.69 14.56 -112.50
CA ALA A 352 -3.24 15.92 -112.83
C ALA A 352 -1.86 15.93 -113.50
N GLN A 353 -0.99 14.95 -113.21
CA GLN A 353 0.28 14.77 -113.92
C GLN A 353 0.13 14.15 -115.31
N GLN A 354 -0.91 13.35 -115.56
CA GLN A 354 -1.21 12.83 -116.91
C GLN A 354 -1.91 13.87 -117.82
N SER A 355 -2.67 14.81 -117.28
CA SER A 355 -3.24 15.93 -118.06
C SER A 355 -2.27 17.08 -118.33
N GLY A 356 -1.15 17.15 -117.61
CA GLY A 356 -0.07 18.15 -117.82
C GLY A 356 0.86 17.87 -119.02
N ALA A 357 0.73 16.74 -119.72
CA ALA A 357 1.65 16.36 -120.80
C ALA A 357 1.17 16.73 -122.22
N GLN A 358 0.01 17.38 -122.40
CA GLN A 358 -0.55 17.68 -123.74
C GLN A 358 -0.64 19.16 -124.15
N GLN A 359 -0.07 20.10 -123.37
CA GLN A 359 -0.10 21.52 -123.72
C GLN A 359 1.27 22.21 -123.63
N THR A 360 2.25 21.75 -124.42
CA THR A 360 3.39 22.59 -124.86
C THR A 360 3.98 22.09 -126.19
N LYS A 361 3.39 22.51 -127.32
CA LYS A 361 4.07 22.90 -128.59
C LYS A 361 3.12 22.82 -129.79
N LYS A 362 2.25 23.84 -129.92
CA LYS A 362 1.86 24.40 -131.22
C LYS A 362 1.27 25.78 -130.95
N ASP A 363 2.15 26.77 -130.83
CA ASP A 363 1.96 28.08 -131.47
C ASP A 363 3.14 28.98 -131.14
N LYS A 364 4.08 29.03 -132.10
CA LYS A 364 4.90 30.22 -132.32
C LYS A 364 5.25 30.27 -133.80
N ASP A 365 4.38 30.93 -134.56
CA ASP A 365 4.78 31.75 -135.71
C ASP A 365 3.73 32.83 -135.97
N LYS A 366 4.00 34.05 -135.45
CA LYS A 366 3.68 35.35 -136.07
C LYS A 366 4.11 36.55 -135.19
N LYS A 367 5.30 37.09 -135.46
CA LYS A 367 5.56 38.50 -135.87
C LYS A 367 7.06 38.82 -135.76
N ASN A 368 7.57 39.35 -136.89
CA ASN A 368 8.71 40.24 -137.13
C ASN A 368 9.73 40.50 -136.02
#